data_AF-A0A848IZM2-F1
#
_entry.id   AF-A0A848IZM2-F1
#
_cell.length_a   1.000
_cell.length_b   1.000
_cell.length_c   1.000
_cell.angle_alpha   90.00
_cell.angle_beta   90.00
_cell.angle_gamma   90.00
#
_symmetry.space_group_name_H-M   'P 1'
#
loop_
_entity.id
_entity.type
_entity.pdbx_description
1 polymer ?
#
loop_
_entity_poly.entity_id
_entity_poly.type
_entity_poly.pdbx_seq_one_letter_code
_entity_poly.pdbx_strand_id
1 'polypeptide(L)'
;MKNTYYTLSDKEKLRFQLKLTLTCIGVLIPIIILSFYLRLYLLPPVAIWIILSIIAPFFDVPSMIKSGKLKYQSLLLVSEEEKNNQIIIHGGTLFDYYFVFKSDVPEQRKNFILSEYLTGLLKLIDSNKQNIDTEVIGTTYILNERTANKIGFSAQKTDFAQQIILILNYPNLLISKSLADKKLSLPNIRHTKTYKTDIKTLIDNKEKIERINSAIKNSLA
;
A
#
# COMPACT_ATOMS: atom_id res chain seq x y z
N MET A 1 -6.26 -10.14 13.52
CA MET A 1 -6.41 -8.72 13.14
C MET A 1 -7.24 -8.62 11.86
N LYS A 2 -8.03 -7.57 11.68
CA LYS A 2 -8.86 -7.32 10.48
C LYS A 2 -8.73 -5.85 10.10
N ASN A 3 -8.85 -5.51 8.81
CA ASN A 3 -9.03 -4.13 8.40
C ASN A 3 -10.42 -3.67 8.89
N THR A 4 -10.43 -2.76 9.88
CA THR A 4 -11.65 -2.36 10.60
C THR A 4 -12.69 -1.66 9.72
N TYR A 5 -12.31 -1.13 8.55
CA TYR A 5 -13.29 -0.55 7.62
C TYR A 5 -14.30 -1.58 7.13
N TYR A 6 -13.86 -2.82 6.89
CA TYR A 6 -14.71 -3.89 6.39
C TYR A 6 -15.58 -4.55 7.47
N THR A 7 -15.37 -4.19 8.74
CA THR A 7 -16.27 -4.59 9.84
C THR A 7 -17.38 -3.57 10.08
N LEU A 8 -17.31 -2.39 9.46
CA LEU A 8 -18.35 -1.35 9.57
C LEU A 8 -19.59 -1.71 8.76
N SER A 9 -20.75 -1.29 9.26
CA SER A 9 -21.99 -1.26 8.49
C SER A 9 -21.90 -0.24 7.35
N ASP A 10 -22.75 -0.38 6.32
CA ASP A 10 -22.73 0.56 5.18
C ASP A 10 -23.10 1.99 5.59
N LYS A 11 -23.95 2.15 6.62
CA LYS A 11 -24.26 3.45 7.22
C LYS A 11 -23.02 4.08 7.85
N GLU A 12 -22.19 3.30 8.54
CA GLU A 12 -20.96 3.78 9.17
C GLU A 12 -19.88 4.13 8.13
N LYS A 13 -19.74 3.33 7.06
CA LYS A 13 -18.84 3.63 5.94
C LYS A 13 -19.23 4.95 5.27
N LEU A 14 -20.52 5.15 4.98
CA LEU A 14 -21.02 6.40 4.40
C LEU A 14 -20.76 7.60 5.32
N ARG A 15 -21.06 7.47 6.62
CA ARG A 15 -20.77 8.52 7.62
C ARG A 15 -19.29 8.86 7.67
N PHE A 16 -18.40 7.85 7.63
CA PHE A 16 -16.96 8.06 7.60
C PHE A 16 -16.55 8.84 6.35
N GLN A 17 -16.99 8.42 5.17
CA GLN A 17 -16.67 9.09 3.90
C GLN A 17 -17.19 10.53 3.86
N LEU A 18 -18.44 10.77 4.28
CA LEU A 18 -19.00 12.13 4.36
C LEU A 18 -18.21 13.01 5.33
N LYS A 19 -17.86 12.49 6.51
CA LYS A 19 -17.05 13.23 7.48
C LYS A 19 -15.67 13.57 6.92
N LEU A 20 -15.02 12.63 6.24
CA LEU A 20 -13.73 12.85 5.59
C LEU A 20 -13.83 13.94 4.53
N THR A 21 -14.81 13.86 3.63
CA THR A 21 -15.05 14.85 2.58
C THR A 21 -15.32 16.25 3.16
N LEU A 22 -16.23 16.36 4.13
CA LEU A 22 -16.54 17.64 4.78
C LEU A 22 -15.33 18.24 5.49
N THR A 23 -14.50 17.40 6.14
CA THR A 23 -13.26 17.86 6.77
C THR A 23 -12.30 18.42 5.72
N CYS A 24 -12.15 17.75 4.58
CA CYS A 24 -11.27 18.20 3.50
C CYS A 24 -11.75 19.53 2.89
N ILE A 25 -13.05 19.67 2.64
CA ILE A 25 -13.65 20.92 2.16
C ILE A 25 -13.44 22.04 3.20
N GLY A 26 -13.67 21.74 4.48
CA GLY A 26 -13.49 22.68 5.58
C GLY A 26 -12.04 23.16 5.75
N VAL A 27 -11.05 22.35 5.37
CA VAL A 27 -9.64 22.76 5.31
C VAL A 27 -9.32 23.53 4.03
N LEU A 28 -9.86 23.10 2.89
CA LEU A 28 -9.52 23.65 1.59
C LEU A 28 -10.09 25.07 1.38
N ILE A 29 -11.34 25.34 1.80
CA ILE A 29 -11.98 26.64 1.62
C ILE A 29 -11.17 27.78 2.28
N PRO A 30 -10.77 27.69 3.56
CA PRO A 30 -9.94 28.71 4.19
C PRO A 30 -8.59 28.92 3.48
N ILE A 31 -7.95 27.84 3.01
CA ILE A 31 -6.68 27.94 2.26
C ILE A 31 -6.87 28.73 0.98
N ILE A 32 -7.97 28.48 0.25
CA ILE A 32 -8.31 29.21 -0.98
C ILE A 32 -8.54 30.70 -0.65
N ILE A 33 -9.40 31.00 0.32
CA ILE A 33 -9.71 32.39 0.69
C ILE A 33 -8.44 33.15 1.10
N LEU A 34 -7.64 32.54 1.98
CA LEU A 34 -6.39 33.14 2.47
C LEU A 34 -5.37 33.33 1.34
N SER A 35 -5.28 32.36 0.42
CA SER A 35 -4.44 32.46 -0.78
C SER A 35 -4.80 33.69 -1.62
N PHE A 36 -6.09 33.91 -1.89
CA PHE A 36 -6.52 35.06 -2.68
C PHE A 36 -6.25 36.38 -1.95
N TYR A 37 -6.51 36.44 -0.64
CA TYR A 37 -6.22 37.60 0.20
C TYR A 37 -4.73 37.96 0.20
N LEU A 38 -3.85 36.96 0.30
CA LEU A 38 -2.39 37.12 0.31
C LEU A 38 -1.74 37.13 -1.08
N ARG A 39 -2.53 37.01 -2.16
CA ARG A 39 -2.06 36.90 -3.56
C ARG A 39 -1.13 35.69 -3.83
N LEU A 40 -1.28 34.61 -3.06
CA LEU A 40 -0.48 33.38 -3.18
C LEU A 40 -1.14 32.35 -4.13
N TYR A 41 -1.42 32.74 -5.38
CA TYR A 41 -2.27 31.95 -6.30
C TYR A 41 -1.81 30.53 -6.62
N LEU A 42 -0.55 30.17 -6.33
CA LEU A 42 -0.05 28.78 -6.46
C LEU A 42 -0.43 27.89 -5.26
N LEU A 43 -0.83 28.45 -4.13
CA LEU A 43 -1.16 27.69 -2.92
C LEU A 43 -2.40 26.78 -3.11
N PRO A 44 -3.51 27.22 -3.75
CA PRO A 44 -4.69 26.39 -3.95
C PRO A 44 -4.43 25.12 -4.75
N PRO A 45 -3.83 25.14 -5.97
CA PRO A 45 -3.59 23.91 -6.72
C PRO A 45 -2.65 22.95 -5.97
N VAL A 46 -1.65 23.47 -5.24
CA VAL A 46 -0.76 22.64 -4.40
C VAL A 46 -1.53 22.00 -3.25
N ALA A 47 -2.37 22.76 -2.54
CA ALA A 47 -3.17 22.23 -1.44
C ALA A 47 -4.19 21.18 -1.92
N ILE A 48 -4.83 21.42 -3.07
CA ILE A 48 -5.74 20.47 -3.71
C ILE A 48 -4.97 19.18 -4.03
N TRP A 49 -3.81 19.26 -4.67
CA TRP A 49 -3.01 18.09 -5.00
C TRP A 49 -2.61 17.28 -3.75
N ILE A 50 -2.15 17.96 -2.68
CA ILE A 50 -1.80 17.29 -1.42
C ILE A 50 -3.02 16.58 -0.82
N ILE A 51 -4.15 17.28 -0.68
CA ILE A 51 -5.37 16.71 -0.10
C ILE A 51 -5.86 15.53 -0.95
N LEU A 52 -5.95 15.69 -2.27
CA LEU A 52 -6.38 14.63 -3.18
C LEU A 52 -5.50 13.38 -3.05
N SER A 53 -4.18 13.54 -3.01
CA SER A 53 -3.26 12.40 -2.85
C SER A 53 -3.51 11.61 -1.55
N ILE A 54 -3.88 12.30 -0.46
CA ILE A 54 -4.13 11.69 0.85
C ILE A 54 -5.51 11.02 0.89
N ILE A 55 -6.53 11.63 0.30
CA ILE A 55 -7.91 11.14 0.40
C ILE A 55 -8.23 10.06 -0.61
N ALA A 56 -7.60 10.06 -1.79
CA ALA A 56 -7.93 9.17 -2.89
C ALA A 56 -7.96 7.68 -2.47
N PRO A 57 -6.98 7.15 -1.71
CA PRO A 57 -7.01 5.76 -1.25
C PRO A 57 -8.24 5.37 -0.43
N PHE A 58 -8.86 6.33 0.29
CA PHE A 58 -10.04 6.07 1.13
C PHE A 58 -11.33 5.86 0.32
N PHE A 59 -11.31 6.19 -0.97
CA PHE A 59 -12.41 5.95 -1.90
C PHE A 59 -12.03 4.87 -2.92
N ASP A 60 -10.83 4.99 -3.49
CA ASP A 60 -10.37 4.12 -4.56
C ASP A 60 -10.19 2.68 -4.11
N VAL A 61 -9.55 2.44 -2.95
CA VAL A 61 -9.30 1.07 -2.48
C VAL A 61 -10.60 0.32 -2.20
N PRO A 62 -11.56 0.85 -1.39
CA PRO A 62 -12.86 0.21 -1.23
C PRO A 62 -13.60 -0.05 -2.56
N SER A 63 -13.56 0.91 -3.49
CA SER A 63 -14.22 0.82 -4.79
C SER A 63 -13.60 -0.27 -5.67
N MET A 64 -12.27 -0.32 -5.74
CA MET A 64 -11.53 -1.30 -6.52
C MET A 64 -11.66 -2.72 -5.95
N ILE A 65 -11.68 -2.86 -4.62
CA ILE A 65 -11.97 -4.14 -3.97
C ILE A 65 -13.41 -4.59 -4.28
N LYS A 66 -14.40 -3.68 -4.18
CA LYS A 66 -15.80 -4.00 -4.47
C LYS A 66 -16.03 -4.40 -5.93
N SER A 67 -15.29 -3.79 -6.86
CA SER A 67 -15.38 -4.10 -8.29
C SER A 67 -14.50 -5.29 -8.73
N GLY A 68 -13.76 -5.92 -7.81
CA GLY A 68 -12.89 -7.06 -8.13
C GLY A 68 -11.55 -6.70 -8.78
N LYS A 69 -11.30 -5.40 -9.04
CA LYS A 69 -10.04 -4.91 -9.63
C LYS A 69 -8.84 -5.04 -8.69
N LEU A 70 -9.09 -5.07 -7.39
CA LEU A 70 -8.12 -5.38 -6.35
C LEU A 70 -8.60 -6.58 -5.52
N LYS A 71 -7.66 -7.35 -5.00
CA LYS A 71 -7.90 -8.48 -4.10
C LYS A 71 -6.89 -8.47 -2.95
N TYR A 72 -7.37 -8.53 -1.72
CA TYR A 72 -6.49 -8.70 -0.55
C TYR A 72 -5.92 -10.12 -0.52
N GLN A 73 -4.59 -10.20 -0.48
CA GLN A 73 -3.88 -11.43 -0.16
C GLN A 73 -3.62 -11.49 1.35
N SER A 74 -3.26 -10.37 1.97
CA SER A 74 -3.18 -10.20 3.42
C SER A 74 -3.69 -8.81 3.82
N LEU A 75 -3.56 -8.39 5.08
CA LEU A 75 -4.04 -7.06 5.51
C LEU A 75 -3.29 -5.91 4.84
N LEU A 76 -2.05 -6.15 4.41
CA LEU A 76 -1.17 -5.14 3.85
C LEU A 76 -0.56 -5.57 2.51
N LEU A 77 -1.02 -6.67 1.91
CA LEU A 77 -0.66 -7.03 0.54
C LEU A 77 -1.92 -7.20 -0.30
N VAL A 78 -1.98 -6.44 -1.38
CA VAL A 78 -3.09 -6.44 -2.33
C VAL A 78 -2.54 -6.82 -3.71
N SER A 79 -3.30 -7.59 -4.47
CA SER A 79 -3.01 -7.82 -5.89
C SER A 79 -4.06 -7.17 -6.76
N GLU A 80 -3.67 -6.71 -7.94
CA GLU A 80 -4.60 -6.42 -9.02
C GLU A 80 -5.21 -7.72 -9.57
N GLU A 81 -6.31 -7.58 -10.30
CA GLU A 81 -6.82 -8.64 -11.17
C GLU A 81 -5.74 -9.05 -12.18
N GLU A 82 -5.57 -10.35 -12.38
CA GLU A 82 -4.60 -10.90 -13.32
C GLU A 82 -4.93 -10.44 -14.76
N LYS A 83 -3.93 -9.91 -15.46
CA LYS A 83 -4.05 -9.49 -16.86
C LYS A 83 -2.82 -9.93 -17.64
N ASN A 84 -3.04 -10.53 -18.81
CA ASN A 84 -1.95 -11.00 -19.68
C ASN A 84 -0.95 -11.91 -18.95
N ASN A 85 -1.42 -12.82 -18.10
CA ASN A 85 -0.59 -13.71 -17.28
C ASN A 85 0.37 -12.95 -16.32
N GLN A 86 -0.03 -11.75 -15.89
CA GLN A 86 0.69 -10.94 -14.92
C GLN A 86 -0.22 -10.55 -13.76
N ILE A 87 0.32 -10.69 -12.55
CA ILE A 87 -0.28 -10.25 -11.30
C ILE A 87 0.57 -9.12 -10.74
N ILE A 88 0.02 -7.91 -10.69
CA ILE A 88 0.66 -6.77 -10.05
C ILE A 88 0.30 -6.78 -8.56
N ILE A 89 1.31 -6.76 -7.70
CA ILE A 89 1.14 -6.69 -6.25
C ILE A 89 1.57 -5.33 -5.71
N HIS A 90 0.81 -4.86 -4.73
CA HIS A 90 1.01 -3.60 -4.02
C HIS A 90 1.08 -3.87 -2.52
N GLY A 91 1.97 -3.12 -1.85
CA GLY A 91 1.88 -2.98 -0.40
C GLY A 91 0.61 -2.20 -0.01
N GLY A 92 0.27 -2.25 1.27
CA GLY A 92 -0.87 -1.52 1.82
C GLY A 92 -0.81 -0.03 1.48
N THR A 93 -1.97 0.55 1.22
CA THR A 93 -2.16 1.98 0.99
C THR A 93 -2.34 2.73 2.31
N LEU A 94 -2.41 4.06 2.29
CA LEU A 94 -2.74 4.83 3.50
C LEU A 94 -4.09 4.42 4.11
N PHE A 95 -5.06 4.06 3.28
CA PHE A 95 -6.34 3.50 3.76
C PHE A 95 -6.10 2.24 4.60
N ASP A 96 -5.27 1.31 4.11
CA ASP A 96 -4.95 0.07 4.82
C ASP A 96 -4.21 0.35 6.12
N TYR A 97 -3.16 1.16 6.07
CA TYR A 97 -2.40 1.54 7.26
C TYR A 97 -3.30 2.19 8.31
N TYR A 98 -4.19 3.10 7.92
CA TYR A 98 -5.12 3.74 8.83
C TYR A 98 -6.06 2.74 9.51
N PHE A 99 -6.70 1.85 8.76
CA PHE A 99 -7.70 0.94 9.31
C PHE A 99 -7.15 -0.35 9.91
N VAL A 100 -5.92 -0.74 9.59
CA VAL A 100 -5.19 -1.84 10.23
C VAL A 100 -4.55 -1.36 11.52
N PHE A 101 -3.97 -0.15 11.55
CA PHE A 101 -3.29 0.37 12.74
C PHE A 101 -4.19 1.10 13.74
N LYS A 102 -5.48 1.21 13.45
CA LYS A 102 -6.49 1.65 14.43
C LYS A 102 -6.74 0.60 15.52
N SER A 103 -6.45 -0.67 15.25
CA SER A 103 -6.54 -1.78 16.21
C SER A 103 -5.24 -1.96 16.99
N ASP A 104 -5.24 -2.82 18.01
CA ASP A 104 -4.02 -3.21 18.75
C ASP A 104 -2.96 -3.77 17.78
N VAL A 105 -1.93 -2.98 17.50
CA VAL A 105 -0.82 -3.36 16.61
C VAL A 105 0.39 -3.70 17.46
N PRO A 106 1.15 -4.75 17.10
CA PRO A 106 2.44 -5.00 17.72
C PRO A 106 3.33 -3.75 17.74
N GLU A 107 4.12 -3.60 18.79
CA GLU A 107 5.04 -2.48 18.93
C GLU A 107 5.99 -2.39 17.71
N GLN A 108 6.40 -3.55 17.22
CA GLN A 108 7.27 -3.77 16.07
C GLN A 108 6.49 -3.70 14.73
N ARG A 109 5.90 -2.54 14.42
CA ARG A 109 5.08 -2.33 13.20
C ARG A 109 5.76 -2.78 11.90
N LYS A 110 7.07 -2.57 11.75
CA LYS A 110 7.83 -3.01 10.56
C LYS A 110 7.80 -4.52 10.37
N ASN A 111 8.03 -5.27 11.45
CA ASN A 111 8.01 -6.73 11.44
C ASN A 111 6.60 -7.23 11.13
N PHE A 112 5.57 -6.60 11.70
CA PHE A 112 4.18 -6.89 11.35
C PHE A 112 3.88 -6.65 9.86
N ILE A 113 4.27 -5.50 9.30
CA ILE A 113 4.08 -5.20 7.86
C ILE A 113 4.77 -6.26 6.99
N LEU A 114 6.02 -6.60 7.30
CA LEU A 114 6.77 -7.59 6.54
C LEU A 114 6.14 -8.99 6.65
N SER A 115 5.68 -9.39 7.83
CA SER A 115 4.92 -10.63 8.03
C SER A 115 3.63 -10.65 7.22
N GLU A 116 2.91 -9.53 7.13
CA GLU A 116 1.71 -9.45 6.28
C GLU A 116 2.08 -9.55 4.79
N TYR A 117 3.17 -8.94 4.33
CA TYR A 117 3.63 -9.11 2.94
C TYR A 117 3.96 -10.58 2.65
N LEU A 118 4.73 -11.25 3.51
CA LEU A 118 5.09 -12.66 3.33
C LEU A 118 3.86 -13.58 3.41
N THR A 119 2.94 -13.31 4.34
CA THR A 119 1.67 -14.05 4.45
C THR A 119 0.81 -13.88 3.20
N GLY A 120 0.79 -12.68 2.61
CA GLY A 120 0.10 -12.41 1.36
C GLY A 120 0.74 -13.15 0.18
N LEU A 121 2.07 -13.17 0.09
CA LEU A 121 2.80 -13.92 -0.93
C LEU A 121 2.51 -15.43 -0.85
N LEU A 122 2.48 -16.00 0.36
CA LEU A 122 2.15 -17.43 0.55
C LEU A 122 0.75 -17.77 0.06
N LYS A 123 -0.24 -16.91 0.34
CA LYS A 123 -1.61 -17.09 -0.15
C LYS A 123 -1.72 -16.91 -1.67
N LEU A 124 -0.93 -15.99 -2.23
CA LEU A 124 -0.86 -15.78 -3.67
C LEU A 124 -0.29 -17.02 -4.36
N ILE A 125 0.78 -17.62 -3.81
CA ILE A 125 1.32 -18.90 -4.28
C ILE A 125 0.23 -19.98 -4.24
N ASP A 126 -0.46 -20.11 -3.10
CA ASP A 126 -1.46 -21.15 -2.93
C ASP A 126 -2.66 -21.01 -3.88
N SER A 127 -3.04 -19.77 -4.20
CA SER A 127 -4.15 -19.48 -5.11
C SER A 127 -3.81 -19.70 -6.58
N ASN A 128 -2.53 -19.79 -6.95
CA ASN A 128 -2.08 -19.82 -8.35
C ASN A 128 -1.22 -21.05 -8.69
N LYS A 129 -1.28 -22.13 -7.89
CA LYS A 129 -0.46 -23.34 -8.10
C LYS A 129 -0.58 -23.97 -9.50
N GLN A 130 -1.70 -23.76 -10.19
CA GLN A 130 -1.95 -24.29 -11.53
C GLN A 130 -1.42 -23.38 -12.66
N ASN A 131 -1.14 -22.11 -12.36
CA ASN A 131 -0.66 -21.11 -13.32
C ASN A 131 0.80 -20.74 -13.00
N ILE A 132 1.70 -21.71 -13.15
CA ILE A 132 3.09 -21.58 -12.68
C ILE A 132 3.90 -20.52 -13.42
N ASP A 133 3.53 -20.21 -14.66
CA ASP A 133 4.22 -19.24 -15.51
C ASP A 133 3.70 -17.81 -15.33
N THR A 134 2.70 -17.59 -14.48
CA THR A 134 2.17 -16.26 -14.20
C THR A 134 3.23 -15.39 -13.53
N GLU A 135 3.46 -14.22 -14.09
CA GLU A 135 4.46 -13.29 -13.58
C GLU A 135 3.90 -12.49 -12.41
N VAL A 136 4.70 -12.28 -11.37
CA VAL A 136 4.34 -11.46 -10.22
C VAL A 136 5.26 -10.24 -10.19
N ILE A 137 4.66 -9.05 -10.25
CA ILE A 137 5.38 -7.78 -10.35
C ILE A 137 5.01 -6.90 -9.16
N GLY A 138 6.01 -6.37 -8.45
CA GLY A 138 5.79 -5.44 -7.35
C GLY A 138 6.76 -4.27 -7.40
N THR A 139 6.27 -3.05 -7.17
CA THR A 139 7.12 -1.86 -7.07
C THR A 139 7.12 -1.34 -5.65
N THR A 140 8.30 -1.18 -5.04
CA THR A 140 8.41 -0.77 -3.64
C THR A 140 9.67 0.03 -3.35
N TYR A 141 9.56 0.96 -2.40
CA TYR A 141 10.69 1.67 -1.79
C TYR A 141 11.08 1.09 -0.43
N ILE A 142 10.40 0.04 0.03
CA ILE A 142 10.57 -0.56 1.36
C ILE A 142 11.61 -1.69 1.32
N LEU A 143 11.55 -2.53 0.28
CA LEU A 143 12.45 -3.67 0.14
C LEU A 143 13.72 -3.30 -0.62
N ASN A 144 14.85 -3.72 -0.07
CA ASN A 144 16.11 -3.72 -0.81
C ASN A 144 16.23 -4.99 -1.67
N GLU A 145 17.13 -4.91 -2.64
CA GLU A 145 17.34 -5.96 -3.64
C GLU A 145 17.81 -7.28 -3.03
N ARG A 146 18.69 -7.23 -2.01
CA ARG A 146 19.15 -8.42 -1.30
C ARG A 146 17.97 -9.19 -0.67
N THR A 147 17.01 -8.48 -0.09
CA THR A 147 15.83 -9.08 0.53
C THR A 147 14.88 -9.63 -0.53
N ALA A 148 14.66 -8.90 -1.62
CA ALA A 148 13.84 -9.38 -2.74
C ALA A 148 14.42 -10.66 -3.37
N ASN A 149 15.73 -10.68 -3.64
CA ASN A 149 16.42 -11.86 -4.18
C ASN A 149 16.35 -13.07 -3.25
N LYS A 150 16.32 -12.86 -1.93
CA LYS A 150 16.15 -13.97 -0.97
C LYS A 150 14.81 -14.67 -1.10
N ILE A 151 13.76 -14.01 -1.58
CA ILE A 151 12.41 -14.57 -1.71
C ILE A 151 12.04 -14.85 -3.18
N GLY A 152 13.02 -14.93 -4.08
CA GLY A 152 12.82 -15.33 -5.48
C GLY A 152 12.49 -14.19 -6.44
N PHE A 153 12.53 -12.94 -6.01
CA PHE A 153 12.34 -11.78 -6.88
C PHE A 153 13.66 -11.31 -7.47
N SER A 154 13.62 -10.74 -8.67
CA SER A 154 14.76 -10.08 -9.34
C SER A 154 14.42 -8.62 -9.61
N ALA A 155 15.41 -7.74 -9.48
CA ALA A 155 15.22 -6.32 -9.78
C ALA A 155 15.04 -6.09 -11.28
N GLN A 156 14.10 -5.22 -11.64
CA GLN A 156 13.90 -4.70 -12.98
C GLN A 156 14.07 -3.19 -13.02
N LYS A 157 14.24 -2.66 -14.23
CA LYS A 157 14.29 -1.21 -14.45
C LYS A 157 12.91 -0.61 -14.13
N THR A 158 12.89 0.29 -13.16
CA THR A 158 11.68 1.08 -12.85
C THR A 158 11.39 2.05 -13.98
N ASP A 159 10.14 2.07 -14.42
CA ASP A 159 9.68 2.95 -15.50
C ASP A 159 9.60 4.41 -15.02
N PHE A 160 9.88 5.36 -15.91
CA PHE A 160 9.80 6.79 -15.64
C PHE A 160 8.38 7.22 -15.27
N ALA A 161 7.35 6.63 -15.91
CA ALA A 161 5.95 6.89 -15.57
C ALA A 161 5.65 6.50 -14.11
N GLN A 162 6.20 5.39 -13.61
CA GLN A 162 6.06 4.98 -12.22
C GLN A 162 6.71 5.99 -11.26
N GLN A 163 7.86 6.58 -11.64
CA GLN A 163 8.48 7.63 -10.83
C GLN A 163 7.59 8.87 -10.71
N ILE A 164 6.94 9.29 -11.80
CA ILE A 164 5.98 10.41 -11.77
C ILE A 164 4.81 10.08 -10.83
N ILE A 165 4.23 8.89 -10.94
CA ILE A 165 3.12 8.45 -10.08
C ILE A 165 3.54 8.48 -8.60
N LEU A 166 4.76 8.07 -8.28
CA LEU A 166 5.28 8.10 -6.90
C LEU A 166 5.50 9.53 -6.39
N ILE A 167 5.93 10.46 -7.25
CA ILE A 167 6.04 11.88 -6.91
C ILE A 167 4.64 12.45 -6.62
N LEU A 168 3.67 12.20 -7.49
CA LEU A 168 2.29 12.66 -7.31
C LEU A 168 1.63 12.08 -6.05
N ASN A 169 2.04 10.88 -5.64
CA ASN A 169 1.59 10.22 -4.41
C ASN A 169 2.50 10.49 -3.21
N TYR A 170 3.48 11.40 -3.28
CA TYR A 170 4.45 11.59 -2.19
C TYR A 170 3.82 11.91 -0.83
N PRO A 171 2.79 12.79 -0.71
CA PRO A 171 2.16 13.06 0.58
C PRO A 171 1.50 11.81 1.18
N ASN A 172 0.84 11.00 0.35
CA ASN A 172 0.26 9.72 0.73
C ASN A 172 1.33 8.73 1.26
N LEU A 173 2.47 8.62 0.56
CA LEU A 173 3.59 7.78 0.96
C LEU A 173 4.24 8.27 2.27
N LEU A 174 4.36 9.57 2.44
CA LEU A 174 4.89 10.20 3.65
C LEU A 174 4.08 9.82 4.88
N ILE A 175 2.75 9.94 4.81
CA ILE A 175 1.87 9.58 5.92
C ILE A 175 1.90 8.07 6.16
N SER A 176 1.79 7.26 5.10
CA SER A 176 1.86 5.79 5.21
C SER A 176 3.15 5.33 5.89
N LYS A 177 4.30 5.86 5.46
CA LYS A 177 5.59 5.55 6.07
C LYS A 177 5.68 6.05 7.50
N SER A 178 5.17 7.24 7.79
CA SER A 178 5.18 7.79 9.15
C SER A 178 4.33 6.96 10.12
N LEU A 179 3.20 6.43 9.65
CA LEU A 179 2.37 5.47 10.38
C LEU A 179 3.12 4.15 10.61
N ALA A 180 3.79 3.63 9.60
CA ALA A 180 4.63 2.42 9.72
C ALA A 180 5.78 2.61 10.73
N ASP A 181 6.42 3.77 10.74
CA ASP A 181 7.60 4.08 11.55
C ASP A 181 7.28 4.68 12.93
N LYS A 182 6.01 5.01 13.23
CA LYS A 182 5.55 5.74 14.43
C LYS A 182 6.17 7.14 14.61
N LYS A 183 6.79 7.68 13.58
CA LYS A 183 7.43 9.01 13.58
C LYS A 183 7.41 9.60 12.19
N LEU A 184 7.48 10.92 12.07
CA LEU A 184 7.59 11.58 10.77
C LEU A 184 8.80 11.02 10.00
N SER A 185 8.53 10.39 8.87
CA SER A 185 9.53 9.63 8.12
C SER A 185 9.39 9.88 6.63
N LEU A 186 10.42 10.48 6.04
CA LEU A 186 10.44 10.80 4.62
C LEU A 186 10.68 9.52 3.78
N PRO A 187 9.79 9.18 2.83
CA PRO A 187 10.02 8.06 1.93
C PRO A 187 11.15 8.40 0.95
N ASN A 188 12.06 7.45 0.76
CA ASN A 188 13.15 7.61 -0.20
C ASN A 188 12.74 6.99 -1.54
N ILE A 189 11.94 7.76 -2.29
CA ILE A 189 11.40 7.31 -3.58
C ILE A 189 12.48 7.12 -4.67
N ARG A 190 13.68 7.67 -4.49
CA ARG A 190 14.82 7.46 -5.41
C ARG A 190 15.32 6.01 -5.39
N HIS A 191 15.10 5.28 -4.29
CA HIS A 191 15.43 3.86 -4.19
C HIS A 191 14.25 2.94 -4.49
N THR A 192 13.17 3.47 -5.06
CA THR A 192 12.08 2.63 -5.54
C THR A 192 12.62 1.70 -6.61
N LYS A 193 12.41 0.41 -6.43
CA LYS A 193 12.72 -0.61 -7.42
C LYS A 193 11.48 -1.41 -7.74
N THR A 194 11.40 -1.81 -9.00
CA THR A 194 10.43 -2.78 -9.48
C THR A 194 11.08 -4.15 -9.40
N TYR A 195 10.36 -5.11 -8.87
CA TYR A 195 10.80 -6.48 -8.71
C TYR A 195 9.85 -7.41 -9.45
N LYS A 196 10.41 -8.45 -10.07
CA LYS A 196 9.67 -9.43 -10.85
C LYS A 196 10.07 -10.85 -10.47
N THR A 197 9.11 -11.75 -10.49
CA THR A 197 9.28 -13.19 -10.36
C THR A 197 8.14 -13.90 -11.10
N ASP A 198 8.11 -15.22 -11.06
CA ASP A 198 7.00 -16.05 -11.52
C ASP A 198 6.51 -16.96 -10.39
N ILE A 199 5.30 -17.50 -10.54
CA ILE A 199 4.70 -18.38 -9.54
C ILE A 199 5.57 -19.61 -9.29
N LYS A 200 6.17 -20.20 -10.33
CA LYS A 200 7.08 -21.34 -10.21
C LYS A 200 8.24 -21.06 -9.25
N THR A 201 8.95 -19.96 -9.46
CA THR A 201 10.07 -19.52 -8.63
C THR A 201 9.63 -19.24 -7.20
N LEU A 202 8.43 -18.68 -7.00
CA LEU A 202 7.85 -18.48 -5.68
C LEU A 202 7.51 -19.80 -4.98
N ILE A 203 7.02 -20.81 -5.72
CA ILE A 203 6.79 -22.17 -5.19
C ILE A 203 8.12 -22.78 -4.75
N ASP A 204 9.17 -22.70 -5.59
CA ASP A 204 10.49 -23.22 -5.27
C ASP A 204 11.11 -22.57 -4.02
N ASN A 205 10.74 -21.31 -3.74
CA ASN A 205 11.17 -20.57 -2.55
C ASN A 205 10.16 -20.61 -1.38
N LYS A 206 9.05 -21.34 -1.49
CA LYS A 206 7.93 -21.29 -0.53
C LYS A 206 8.38 -21.62 0.89
N GLU A 207 9.11 -22.72 1.09
CA GLU A 207 9.59 -23.15 2.41
C GLU A 207 10.46 -22.07 3.07
N LYS A 208 11.30 -21.39 2.28
CA LYS A 208 12.15 -20.30 2.75
C LYS A 208 11.32 -19.07 3.16
N ILE A 209 10.30 -18.72 2.38
CA ILE A 209 9.35 -17.64 2.69
C ILE A 209 8.61 -17.95 4.00
N GLU A 210 8.13 -19.19 4.17
CA GLU A 210 7.48 -19.66 5.40
C GLU A 210 8.41 -19.54 6.61
N ARG A 211 9.66 -20.02 6.50
CA ARG A 211 10.65 -19.94 7.58
C ARG A 211 10.92 -18.50 8.00
N ILE A 212 11.09 -17.58 7.04
CA ILE A 212 11.30 -16.15 7.33
C ILE A 212 10.06 -15.57 8.02
N ASN A 213 8.86 -15.87 7.51
CA ASN A 213 7.61 -15.38 8.06
C ASN A 213 7.39 -15.86 9.50
N SER A 214 7.64 -17.15 9.77
CA SER A 214 7.52 -17.73 11.11
C SER A 214 8.52 -17.12 12.09
N ALA A 215 9.77 -16.90 11.67
CA ALA A 215 10.77 -16.22 12.51
C ALA A 215 10.34 -14.80 12.89
N ILE A 216 9.77 -14.05 11.94
CA ILE A 216 9.23 -12.70 12.21
C ILE A 216 8.00 -12.77 13.12
N LYS A 217 7.07 -13.70 12.90
CA LYS A 217 5.88 -13.86 13.74
C LYS A 217 6.23 -14.20 15.18
N ASN A 218 7.23 -15.04 15.39
CA ASN A 218 7.72 -15.39 16.73
C ASN A 218 8.32 -14.18 17.47
N SER A 219 8.85 -13.18 16.76
CA SER A 219 9.34 -11.94 17.40
C SER A 219 8.22 -10.94 17.72
N LEU A 220 6.99 -11.18 17.23
CA LEU A 220 5.80 -10.35 17.47
C LEU A 220 4.92 -10.87 18.62
N ALA A 221 5.13 -12.13 19.04
CA ALA A 221 4.46 -12.77 20.17
C ALA A 221 5.14 -12.40 21.49
#